data_AF-A0A7K7PXE3-F1
#
_entry.id   AF-A0A7K7PXE3-F1
#
_cell.length_a   1.000
_cell.length_b   1.000
_cell.length_c   1.000
_cell.angle_alpha   90.00
_cell.angle_beta   90.00
_cell.angle_gamma   90.00
#
_symmetry.space_group_name_H-M   'P 1'
#
loop_
_entity.id
_entity.type
_entity.pdbx_description
1 polymer ?
#
loop_
_entity_poly.entity_id
_entity_poly.type
_entity_poly.pdbx_seq_one_letter_code
_entity_poly.pdbx_strand_id
1 'polypeptide(L)'
;QSIQAVMNFTLNFTITNLQFTADLQKPNSRRFKSTEKVMYHYVSLANNALLGHSSLSISHLLPSRGHFAYFHNRDDTGVDAMCSYRDEPSDLKFNRTTVYHELSKMTDGITKLGHYSLNSQSLYVNG
;
A
#
# COMPACT_ATOMS: atom_id res chain seq x y z
N GLN A 1 -24.26 10.40 20.38
CA GLN A 1 -22.90 10.04 19.95
C GLN A 1 -23.03 9.21 18.69
N SER A 2 -22.75 9.78 17.53
CA SER A 2 -22.62 9.02 16.28
C SER A 2 -21.38 8.14 16.40
N ILE A 3 -21.56 6.82 16.36
CA ILE A 3 -20.45 5.87 16.32
C ILE A 3 -19.83 6.02 14.92
N GLN A 4 -18.65 6.63 14.83
CA GLN A 4 -17.87 6.61 13.59
C GLN A 4 -17.44 5.16 13.34
N ALA A 5 -17.91 4.57 12.23
CA ALA A 5 -17.47 3.25 11.82
C ALA A 5 -16.06 3.34 11.22
N VAL A 6 -15.13 2.55 11.74
CA VAL A 6 -13.81 2.38 11.12
C VAL A 6 -13.92 1.21 10.15
N MET A 7 -13.70 1.51 8.87
CA MET A 7 -13.72 0.54 7.79
C MET A 7 -12.29 0.24 7.34
N ASN A 8 -12.07 -0.95 6.78
CA ASN A 8 -10.76 -1.40 6.33
C ASN A 8 -10.78 -1.77 4.85
N PHE A 9 -9.71 -1.46 4.14
CA PHE A 9 -9.41 -1.97 2.81
C PHE A 9 -7.96 -2.46 2.79
N THR A 10 -7.65 -3.44 1.94
CA THR A 10 -6.26 -3.91 1.74
C THR A 10 -5.72 -3.42 0.41
N LEU A 11 -4.40 -3.24 0.40
CA LEU A 11 -3.65 -2.80 -0.76
C LEU A 11 -2.43 -3.69 -0.93
N ASN A 12 -2.30 -4.27 -2.12
CA ASN A 12 -1.24 -5.20 -2.47
C ASN A 12 -0.48 -4.64 -3.66
N PHE A 13 0.86 -4.70 -3.64
CA PHE A 13 1.71 -4.38 -4.79
C PHE A 13 3.11 -4.97 -4.59
N THR A 14 3.94 -4.93 -5.62
CA THR A 14 5.32 -5.45 -5.60
C THR A 14 6.30 -4.33 -5.91
N ILE A 15 7.33 -4.21 -5.08
CA ILE A 15 8.49 -3.35 -5.27
C ILE A 15 9.58 -4.19 -5.93
N THR A 16 10.12 -3.74 -7.06
CA THR A 16 11.09 -4.49 -7.88
C THR A 16 12.55 -4.15 -7.59
N ASN A 17 12.80 -3.10 -6.79
CA ASN A 17 14.14 -2.67 -6.41
C ASN A 17 14.37 -2.70 -4.88
N LEU A 18 13.61 -3.53 -4.17
CA LEU A 18 13.76 -3.75 -2.74
C LEU A 18 13.89 -5.24 -2.47
N GLN A 19 15.14 -5.69 -2.27
CA GLN A 19 15.41 -7.07 -1.94
C GLN A 19 14.77 -7.45 -0.60
N PHE A 20 14.06 -8.57 -0.60
CA PHE A 20 13.50 -9.16 0.61
C PHE A 20 14.62 -9.71 1.50
N THR A 21 14.73 -9.19 2.72
CA THR A 21 15.75 -9.61 3.70
C THR A 21 15.10 -9.91 5.06
N ALA A 22 15.83 -10.61 5.94
CA ALA A 22 15.38 -10.91 7.30
C ALA A 22 15.06 -9.65 8.12
N ASP A 23 15.60 -8.48 7.75
CA ASP A 23 15.25 -7.22 8.39
C ASP A 23 13.83 -6.77 8.03
N LEU A 24 13.37 -7.02 6.80
CA LEU A 24 11.99 -6.73 6.38
C LEU A 24 10.97 -7.65 7.06
N GLN A 25 11.41 -8.75 7.68
CA GLN A 25 10.57 -9.60 8.52
C GLN A 25 10.45 -9.09 9.97
N LYS A 26 11.29 -8.13 10.37
CA LYS A 26 11.32 -7.60 11.74
C LYS A 26 10.69 -6.21 11.77
N PRO A 27 9.48 -6.03 12.35
CA PRO A 27 8.80 -4.73 12.41
C PRO A 27 9.63 -3.60 13.01
N ASN A 28 10.57 -3.94 13.90
CA ASN A 28 11.45 -2.98 14.56
C ASN A 28 12.73 -2.65 13.79
N SER A 29 13.02 -3.31 12.66
CA SER A 29 14.23 -3.04 11.90
C SER A 29 14.16 -1.66 11.23
N ARG A 30 15.34 -1.06 11.00
CA ARG A 30 15.44 0.21 10.28
C ARG A 30 14.86 0.09 8.87
N ARG A 31 15.07 -1.05 8.20
CA ARG A 31 14.63 -1.30 6.83
C ARG A 31 13.11 -1.42 6.73
N PHE A 32 12.48 -2.13 7.68
CA PHE A 32 11.02 -2.20 7.79
C PHE A 32 10.44 -0.81 8.05
N LYS A 33 10.87 -0.12 9.12
CA LYS A 33 10.33 1.20 9.49
C LYS A 33 10.49 2.24 8.38
N SER A 34 11.62 2.24 7.68
CA SER A 34 11.83 3.13 6.54
C SER A 34 10.88 2.83 5.39
N THR A 35 10.65 1.55 5.09
CA THR A 35 9.70 1.13 4.04
C THR A 35 8.28 1.49 4.43
N GLU A 36 7.88 1.17 5.66
CA GLU A 36 6.58 1.49 6.22
C GLU A 36 6.28 3.00 6.18
N LYS A 37 7.25 3.84 6.56
CA LYS A 37 7.08 5.29 6.54
C LYS A 37 6.83 5.85 5.14
N VAL A 38 7.54 5.32 4.14
CA VAL A 38 7.36 5.69 2.73
C VAL A 38 5.93 5.31 2.31
N MET A 39 5.51 4.07 2.55
CA MET A 39 4.15 3.61 2.22
C MET A 39 3.06 4.41 2.91
N TYR A 40 3.26 4.71 4.20
CA TYR A 40 2.35 5.53 4.99
C TYR A 40 2.14 6.90 4.37
N HIS A 41 3.21 7.55 3.94
CA HIS A 41 3.12 8.87 3.32
C HIS A 41 2.26 8.85 2.06
N TYR A 42 2.44 7.87 1.18
CA TYR A 42 1.71 7.82 -0.09
C TYR A 42 0.24 7.45 0.06
N VAL A 43 -0.07 6.43 0.87
CA VAL A 43 -1.46 6.05 1.12
C VAL A 43 -2.19 7.15 1.90
N SER A 44 -1.50 7.83 2.83
CA SER A 44 -2.06 8.99 3.52
C SER A 44 -2.38 10.14 2.56
N LEU A 45 -1.55 10.41 1.56
CA LEU A 45 -1.82 11.44 0.56
C LEU A 45 -3.00 11.05 -0.36
N ALA A 46 -3.05 9.79 -0.83
CA ALA A 46 -4.18 9.29 -1.61
C ALA A 46 -5.49 9.36 -0.82
N ASN A 47 -5.46 8.99 0.47
CA ASN A 47 -6.63 9.07 1.33
C ASN A 47 -6.98 10.50 1.75
N ASN A 48 -6.03 11.43 1.92
CA ASN A 48 -6.34 12.83 2.16
C ASN A 48 -7.02 13.47 0.95
N ALA A 49 -6.64 13.06 -0.26
CA ALA A 49 -7.30 13.49 -1.49
C ALA A 49 -8.74 12.93 -1.63
N LEU A 50 -9.06 11.82 -0.95
CA LEU A 50 -10.29 11.05 -1.18
C LEU A 50 -11.28 10.99 0.00
N LEU A 51 -10.81 10.90 1.25
CA LEU A 51 -11.60 10.37 2.39
C LEU A 51 -11.34 11.04 3.76
N GLY A 52 -10.56 12.13 3.84
CA GLY A 52 -10.51 12.97 5.06
C GLY A 52 -10.00 12.29 6.34
N HIS A 53 -8.69 12.01 6.41
CA HIS A 53 -7.94 11.51 7.58
C HIS A 53 -8.19 10.03 7.97
N SER A 54 -7.39 9.14 7.39
CA SER A 54 -7.31 7.70 7.70
C SER A 54 -6.14 7.34 8.64
N SER A 55 -6.28 6.26 9.40
CA SER A 55 -5.18 5.64 10.17
C SER A 55 -4.71 4.38 9.43
N LEU A 56 -3.44 4.32 9.02
CA LEU A 56 -2.89 3.19 8.28
C LEU A 56 -2.11 2.24 9.21
N SER A 57 -2.27 0.93 9.02
CA SER A 57 -1.46 -0.10 9.68
C SER A 57 -0.89 -1.06 8.63
N ILE A 58 0.42 -1.12 8.47
CA ILE A 58 1.04 -2.05 7.52
C ILE A 58 1.24 -3.38 8.22
N SER A 59 0.42 -4.35 7.84
CA SER A 59 0.34 -5.62 8.55
C SER A 59 1.49 -6.56 8.14
N HIS A 60 1.80 -6.70 6.85
CA HIS A 60 2.78 -7.70 6.39
C HIS A 60 3.54 -7.29 5.12
N LEU A 61 4.88 -7.43 5.14
CA LEU A 61 5.70 -7.45 3.93
C LEU A 61 5.93 -8.91 3.55
N LEU A 62 5.38 -9.35 2.42
CA LEU A 62 5.47 -10.73 1.96
C LEU A 62 6.43 -10.81 0.76
N PRO A 63 7.15 -11.93 0.56
CA PRO A 63 7.76 -12.20 -0.73
C PRO A 63 6.68 -12.19 -1.81
N SER A 64 6.98 -11.61 -2.98
CA SER A 64 6.09 -11.71 -4.14
C SER A 64 5.74 -13.18 -4.39
N ARG A 65 4.48 -13.56 -4.13
CA ARG A 65 3.89 -14.85 -4.52
C ARG A 65 2.99 -14.61 -5.73
N GLY A 66 3.56 -14.03 -6.79
CA GLY A 66 2.92 -14.00 -8.10
C GLY A 66 3.15 -15.32 -8.82
N HIS A 67 2.07 -16.06 -9.07
CA HIS A 67 1.99 -17.15 -10.04
C HIS A 67 2.35 -16.64 -11.44
N PHE A 68 3.63 -16.38 -11.71
CA PHE A 68 4.30 -16.31 -13.01
C PHE A 68 5.77 -16.09 -12.67
N ALA A 69 6.36 -17.11 -12.05
CA ALA A 69 7.80 -17.20 -11.84
C ALA A 69 8.50 -17.41 -13.19
N TYR A 70 8.39 -16.45 -14.10
CA TYR A 70 9.54 -16.15 -14.94
C TYR A 70 10.50 -15.38 -14.05
N PHE A 71 11.42 -16.15 -13.47
CA PHE A 71 12.57 -15.68 -12.72
C PHE A 71 13.15 -14.41 -13.36
N HIS A 72 12.96 -13.27 -12.69
CA HIS A 72 13.99 -12.27 -12.58
C HIS A 72 14.02 -11.79 -11.13
N ASN A 73 15.03 -12.28 -10.42
CA ASN A 73 15.57 -11.79 -9.15
C ASN A 73 14.84 -12.06 -7.82
N ARG A 74 15.66 -12.46 -6.84
CA ARG A 74 15.35 -12.46 -5.40
C ARG A 74 15.22 -11.02 -4.84
N ASP A 75 15.11 -10.02 -5.70
CA ASP A 75 15.29 -8.60 -5.36
C ASP A 75 13.96 -7.84 -5.25
N ASP A 76 12.85 -8.57 -5.34
CA ASP A 76 11.50 -8.03 -5.24
C ASP A 76 10.91 -8.23 -3.84
N THR A 77 10.13 -7.25 -3.37
CA THR A 77 9.36 -7.31 -2.12
C THR A 77 7.89 -7.04 -2.41
N GLY A 78 7.03 -7.99 -2.03
CA GLY A 78 5.59 -7.78 -1.99
C GLY A 78 5.19 -7.01 -0.73
N VAL A 79 4.23 -6.12 -0.90
CA VAL A 79 3.67 -5.31 0.17
C VAL A 79 2.20 -5.66 0.31
N ASP A 80 1.77 -5.95 1.54
CA ASP A 80 0.38 -6.13 1.92
C ASP A 80 0.04 -5.15 3.06
N ALA A 81 -0.68 -4.09 2.70
CA ALA A 81 -1.00 -2.98 3.59
C ALA A 81 -2.50 -2.98 3.92
N MET A 82 -2.83 -2.87 5.21
CA MET A 82 -4.20 -2.72 5.68
C MET A 82 -4.49 -1.27 6.02
N CYS A 83 -5.39 -0.67 5.28
CA CYS A 83 -5.74 0.74 5.38
C CYS A 83 -7.06 0.88 6.12
N SER A 84 -7.07 1.62 7.21
CA SER A 84 -8.29 1.91 7.97
C SER A 84 -8.72 3.35 7.75
N TYR A 85 -9.98 3.57 7.40
CA TYR A 85 -10.55 4.91 7.23
C TYR A 85 -11.79 5.07 8.09
N ARG A 86 -12.12 6.31 8.45
CA ARG A 86 -13.37 6.63 9.13
C ARG A 86 -14.43 6.83 8.08
N ASP A 87 -15.50 6.05 8.16
CA ASP A 87 -16.68 6.27 7.35
C ASP A 87 -17.44 7.46 7.97
N GLU A 88 -17.02 8.67 7.59
CA GLU A 88 -17.76 9.89 7.91
C GLU A 88 -19.10 9.85 7.14
N PRO A 89 -20.21 10.33 7.71
CA PRO A 89 -21.52 10.37 7.04
C PRO A 89 -21.57 11.30 5.80
N SER A 90 -20.42 11.80 5.34
CA SER A 90 -20.24 12.46 4.05
C SER A 90 -20.59 11.53 2.88
N ASP A 91 -21.03 12.11 1.76
CA ASP A 91 -21.38 11.38 0.52
C ASP A 91 -20.21 10.59 -0.11
N LEU A 92 -18.98 10.72 0.43
CA LEU A 92 -17.76 10.06 -0.03
C LEU A 92 -17.64 8.66 0.58
N LYS A 93 -18.30 7.70 -0.06
CA LYS A 93 -18.12 6.27 0.23
C LYS A 93 -16.82 5.75 -0.38
N PHE A 94 -16.22 4.75 0.26
CA PHE A 94 -15.10 4.03 -0.31
C PHE A 94 -15.44 3.51 -1.71
N ASN A 95 -14.58 3.86 -2.68
CA ASN A 95 -14.66 3.38 -4.04
C ASN A 95 -13.29 2.86 -4.46
N ARG A 96 -13.20 1.53 -4.59
CA ARG A 96 -11.98 0.83 -5.03
C ARG A 96 -11.37 1.43 -6.28
N THR A 97 -12.19 1.76 -7.28
CA THR A 97 -11.73 2.31 -8.57
C THR A 97 -11.13 3.69 -8.39
N THR A 98 -11.71 4.52 -7.54
CA THR A 98 -11.19 5.85 -7.23
C THR A 98 -9.86 5.76 -6.49
N VAL A 99 -9.76 4.89 -5.48
CA VAL A 99 -8.52 4.64 -4.73
C VAL A 99 -7.43 4.15 -5.69
N TYR A 100 -7.75 3.20 -6.57
CA TYR A 100 -6.81 2.71 -7.58
C TYR A 100 -6.31 3.82 -8.52
N HIS A 101 -7.20 4.69 -9.02
CA HIS A 101 -6.82 5.78 -9.92
C HIS A 101 -5.90 6.81 -9.25
N GLU A 102 -6.21 7.22 -8.02
CA GLU A 102 -5.34 8.17 -7.30
C GLU A 102 -3.98 7.56 -7.01
N LEU A 103 -3.93 6.32 -6.54
CA LEU A 103 -2.67 5.61 -6.33
C LEU A 103 -1.87 5.49 -7.63
N SER A 104 -2.52 5.13 -8.74
CA SER A 104 -1.88 5.05 -10.05
C SER A 104 -1.28 6.39 -10.47
N LYS A 105 -2.04 7.48 -10.34
CA LYS A 105 -1.57 8.85 -10.63
C LYS A 105 -0.38 9.25 -9.76
N MET A 106 -0.44 8.97 -8.47
CA MET A 106 0.61 9.27 -7.51
C MET A 106 1.89 8.45 -7.71
N THR A 107 1.78 7.30 -8.38
CA THR A 107 2.87 6.36 -8.59
C THR A 107 3.39 6.31 -10.03
N ASP A 108 3.11 7.37 -10.79
CA ASP A 108 3.52 7.46 -12.20
C ASP A 108 3.05 6.23 -13.00
N GLY A 109 1.76 5.91 -12.87
CA GLY A 109 1.17 4.73 -13.48
C GLY A 109 1.60 3.42 -12.82
N ILE A 110 1.78 3.40 -11.49
CA ILE A 110 2.18 2.19 -10.73
C ILE A 110 3.60 1.73 -11.11
N THR A 111 4.47 2.66 -11.50
CA THR A 111 5.86 2.35 -11.86
C THR A 111 6.85 2.83 -10.81
N LYS A 112 6.52 3.88 -10.06
CA LYS A 112 7.44 4.49 -9.09
C LYS A 112 6.73 4.95 -7.81
N LEU A 113 7.43 4.82 -6.69
CA LEU A 113 6.97 5.28 -5.39
C LEU A 113 8.16 5.83 -4.60
N GLY A 114 8.41 7.12 -4.77
CA GLY A 114 9.63 7.75 -4.25
C GLY A 114 10.85 7.13 -4.89
N HIS A 115 11.75 6.55 -4.08
CA HIS A 115 12.93 5.81 -4.57
C HIS A 115 12.63 4.34 -4.93
N TYR A 116 11.41 3.85 -4.72
CA TYR A 116 11.02 2.49 -5.08
C TYR A 116 10.49 2.41 -6.51
N SER A 117 10.85 1.32 -7.18
CA SER A 117 10.29 0.91 -8.47
C SER A 117 9.21 -0.13 -8.22
N LEU A 118 8.08 -0.01 -8.91
CA LEU A 118 6.92 -0.88 -8.70
C LEU A 118 6.66 -1.74 -9.93
N ASN A 119 6.09 -2.93 -9.71
CA ASN A 119 5.48 -3.71 -10.79
C ASN A 119 4.08 -3.15 -11.08
N SER A 120 3.91 -2.55 -12.26
CA SER A 120 2.67 -1.89 -12.68
C SER A 120 1.45 -2.80 -12.76
N GLN A 121 1.67 -4.11 -12.84
CA GLN A 121 0.60 -5.12 -12.90
C GLN A 121 0.23 -5.68 -11.52
N SER A 122 0.95 -5.29 -10.46
CA SER A 122 0.82 -5.89 -9.14
C SER A 122 -0.12 -5.15 -8.19
N LEU A 123 -0.52 -3.91 -8.51
CA LEU A 123 -1.40 -3.13 -7.64
C LEU A 123 -2.81 -3.73 -7.61
N TYR A 124 -3.26 -4.09 -6.42
CA TYR A 124 -4.61 -4.57 -6.16
C TYR A 124 -5.16 -3.89 -4.91
N VAL A 125 -6.43 -3.47 -4.97
CA VAL A 125 -7.15 -2.85 -3.86
C VAL A 125 -8.36 -3.72 -3.54
N ASN A 126 -8.51 -4.15 -2.28
CA ASN A 126 -9.63 -4.97 -1.81
C ASN A 126 -10.38 -4.23 -0.70
N GLY A 127 -11.71 -4.32 -0.62
CA GLY A 127 -12.51 -3.66 0.41
C GLY A 127 -13.79 -4.42 0.73
#